data_AF-A0A7C1CW33-F1
#
_entry.id   AF-A0A7C1CW33-F1
#
_cell.length_a   1.000
_cell.length_b   1.000
_cell.length_c   1.000
_cell.angle_alpha   90.00
_cell.angle_beta   90.00
_cell.angle_gamma   90.00
#
_symmetry.space_group_name_H-M   'P 1'
#
loop_
_entity.id
_entity.type
_entity.pdbx_description
1 polymer ?
#
loop_
_entity_poly.entity_id
_entity_poly.type
_entity_poly.pdbx_seq_one_letter_code
_entity_poly.pdbx_strand_id
1 'polypeptide(L)'
;MRLKITFVTSNDLTIIASRSGTPSHMFAGLKSFPDAEPICPSLSKLKKLSLRKCNVSGKLTGKRFLSKHSVSYSRICSKYVRRKLREREFDLVFAPAASAEIAFLKTIQPMIHLSEATFNLMVDYCERFSNLSKSSIEAGNLIERKALCVAKRIRVSSHWAEKSILNDYSVPSR
;
A
#
# COMPACT_ATOMS: atom_id res chain seq x y z
N MET A 1 18.57 -17.12 -16.52
CA MET A 1 17.15 -16.99 -16.10
C MET A 1 16.84 -15.50 -16.02
N ARG A 2 15.79 -15.00 -16.69
CA ARG A 2 15.39 -13.58 -16.59
C ARG A 2 14.42 -13.43 -15.41
N LEU A 3 14.68 -12.47 -14.53
CA LEU A 3 13.88 -12.24 -13.32
C LEU A 3 12.63 -11.43 -13.67
N LYS A 4 11.45 -12.00 -13.44
CA LYS A 4 10.15 -11.35 -13.67
C LYS A 4 9.69 -10.67 -12.39
N ILE A 5 9.62 -9.34 -12.41
CA ILE A 5 9.30 -8.52 -11.24
C ILE A 5 7.95 -7.84 -11.48
N THR A 6 7.05 -7.90 -10.50
CA THR A 6 5.88 -7.01 -10.52
C THR A 6 6.02 -5.83 -9.58
N PHE A 7 5.60 -4.66 -10.06
CA PHE A 7 5.53 -3.42 -9.29
C PHE A 7 4.10 -3.15 -8.85
N VAL A 8 3.78 -3.37 -7.58
CA VAL A 8 2.44 -3.12 -7.04
C VAL A 8 2.35 -1.68 -6.57
N THR A 9 1.39 -0.93 -7.09
CA THR A 9 1.18 0.48 -6.74
C THR A 9 -0.29 0.87 -6.77
N SER A 10 -0.64 1.83 -5.91
CA SER A 10 -1.96 2.47 -5.88
C SER A 10 -2.09 3.64 -6.86
N ASN A 11 -0.96 4.12 -7.38
CA ASN A 11 -0.91 5.27 -8.27
C ASN A 11 -0.89 4.83 -9.73
N ASP A 12 -1.60 5.59 -10.56
CA ASP A 12 -1.42 5.47 -12.00
C ASP A 12 -0.03 6.01 -12.36
N LEU A 13 0.84 5.14 -12.85
CA LEU A 13 2.23 5.47 -13.19
C LEU A 13 2.34 6.40 -14.40
N THR A 14 1.24 6.60 -15.15
CA THR A 14 1.15 7.56 -16.26
C THR A 14 0.91 9.00 -15.79
N ILE A 15 0.52 9.20 -14.52
CA ILE A 15 0.23 10.51 -13.95
C ILE A 15 1.38 10.93 -13.01
N ILE A 16 2.30 11.74 -13.56
CA ILE A 16 3.53 12.20 -12.89
C ILE A 16 3.22 13.02 -11.62
N ALA A 17 2.05 13.67 -11.54
CA ALA A 17 1.65 14.49 -10.39
C ALA A 17 1.38 13.68 -9.09
N SER A 18 1.40 12.34 -9.13
CA SER A 18 1.21 11.52 -7.94
C SER A 18 2.50 11.42 -7.10
N ARG A 19 2.47 11.92 -5.86
CA ARG A 19 3.58 11.87 -4.87
C ARG A 19 4.94 12.31 -5.45
N SER A 20 4.97 13.51 -6.03
CA SER A 20 6.18 14.11 -6.63
C SER A 20 6.84 13.25 -7.72
N GLY A 21 6.10 12.34 -8.35
CA GLY A 21 6.63 11.44 -9.39
C GLY A 21 7.46 10.27 -8.87
N THR A 22 7.56 10.08 -7.55
CA THR A 22 8.39 9.03 -6.92
C THR A 22 8.08 7.62 -7.44
N PRO A 23 6.80 7.19 -7.55
CA PRO A 23 6.47 5.87 -8.08
C PRO A 23 6.91 5.68 -9.55
N SER A 24 6.81 6.73 -10.37
CA SER A 24 7.22 6.69 -11.79
C SER A 24 8.74 6.59 -11.93
N HIS A 25 9.51 7.29 -11.08
CA HIS A 25 10.98 7.18 -11.05
C HIS A 25 11.45 5.81 -10.55
N MET A 26 10.83 5.29 -9.47
CA MET A 26 11.12 3.94 -8.98
C MET A 26 10.86 2.88 -10.05
N PHE A 27 9.74 2.99 -10.76
CA PHE A 27 9.42 2.07 -11.85
C PHE A 27 10.36 2.24 -13.04
N ALA A 28 10.78 3.47 -13.38
CA ALA A 28 11.76 3.71 -14.44
C ALA A 28 13.11 3.03 -14.15
N GLY A 29 13.59 3.06 -12.90
CA GLY A 29 14.79 2.32 -12.49
C GLY A 29 14.66 0.80 -12.69
N LEU A 30 13.43 0.27 -12.53
CA LEU A 30 13.13 -1.14 -12.77
C LEU A 30 12.99 -1.52 -14.24
N LYS A 31 12.88 -0.55 -15.17
CA LYS A 31 12.89 -0.85 -16.62
C LYS A 31 14.23 -1.43 -17.09
N SER A 32 15.28 -1.35 -16.27
CA SER A 32 16.52 -2.11 -16.48
C SER A 32 16.28 -3.62 -16.45
N PHE A 33 15.22 -4.09 -15.81
CA PHE A 33 14.72 -5.45 -15.88
C PHE A 33 13.69 -5.57 -17.02
N PRO A 34 13.96 -6.36 -18.07
CA PRO A 34 13.08 -6.47 -19.24
C PRO A 34 11.65 -6.91 -18.92
N ASP A 35 11.50 -7.68 -17.83
CA ASP A 35 10.25 -8.33 -17.44
C ASP A 35 9.62 -7.66 -16.20
N ALA A 36 9.80 -6.35 -16.05
CA ALA A 36 9.18 -5.56 -14.98
C ALA A 36 7.80 -5.03 -15.40
N GLU A 37 6.74 -5.45 -14.70
CA GLU A 37 5.35 -5.07 -15.03
C GLU A 37 4.60 -4.44 -13.85
N PRO A 38 3.87 -3.33 -14.04
CA PRO A 38 3.11 -2.73 -12.97
C PRO A 38 1.73 -3.38 -12.80
N ILE A 39 1.32 -3.59 -11.55
CA ILE A 39 -0.04 -3.97 -11.18
C ILE A 39 -0.66 -2.81 -10.40
N CYS A 40 -1.61 -2.14 -11.06
CA CYS A 40 -2.40 -1.06 -10.46
C CYS A 40 -3.85 -1.52 -10.30
N PRO A 41 -4.39 -1.64 -9.07
CA PRO A 41 -5.78 -2.04 -8.88
C PRO A 41 -6.79 -1.11 -9.54
N SER A 42 -7.40 -1.58 -10.63
CA SER A 42 -8.52 -0.89 -11.27
C SER A 42 -9.84 -1.31 -10.64
N LEU A 43 -10.46 -0.37 -9.92
CA LEU A 43 -11.75 -0.59 -9.27
C LEU A 43 -12.91 -0.21 -10.20
N SER A 44 -13.84 -1.14 -10.37
CA SER A 44 -15.13 -0.89 -11.03
C SER A 44 -15.91 0.25 -10.36
N LYS A 45 -16.74 0.98 -11.11
CA LYS A 45 -17.59 2.08 -10.62
C LYS A 45 -18.42 1.70 -9.38
N LEU A 46 -19.01 0.49 -9.35
CA LEU A 46 -19.80 -0.01 -8.22
C LEU A 46 -19.00 -0.09 -6.90
N LYS A 47 -17.79 -0.66 -6.97
CA LYS A 47 -16.88 -0.73 -5.81
C LYS A 47 -16.45 0.66 -5.34
N LYS A 48 -16.18 1.60 -6.27
CA LYS A 48 -15.89 3.00 -5.94
C LYS A 48 -17.06 3.66 -5.20
N LEU A 49 -18.30 3.37 -5.60
CA LEU A 49 -19.51 3.91 -4.97
C LEU A 49 -19.71 3.37 -3.55
N SER A 50 -19.52 2.06 -3.35
CA SER A 50 -19.61 1.43 -2.01
C SER A 50 -18.60 2.02 -1.02
N LEU A 51 -17.37 2.29 -1.49
CA LEU A 51 -16.32 2.92 -0.68
C LEU A 51 -16.65 4.38 -0.31
N ARG A 52 -17.41 5.10 -1.15
CA ARG A 52 -17.87 6.47 -0.82
C ARG A 52 -18.87 6.48 0.32
N LYS A 53 -19.73 5.45 0.45
CA LYS A 53 -20.69 5.38 1.56
C LYS A 53 -19.99 5.27 2.93
N CYS A 54 -18.83 4.62 3.00
CA CYS A 54 -18.00 4.56 4.22
C CYS A 54 -17.44 5.93 4.64
N ASN A 55 -17.33 6.91 3.73
CA ASN A 55 -16.86 8.26 4.08
C ASN A 55 -17.95 9.14 4.71
N VAL A 56 -19.23 8.80 4.55
CA VAL A 56 -20.34 9.66 5.00
C VAL A 56 -20.61 9.51 6.50
N SER A 57 -20.29 8.36 7.11
CA SER A 57 -20.45 8.12 8.55
C SER A 57 -19.56 9.00 9.43
N GLY A 58 -18.45 9.54 8.90
CA GLY A 58 -17.58 10.47 9.64
C GLY A 58 -18.20 11.86 9.88
N LYS A 59 -19.22 12.24 9.10
CA LYS A 59 -19.82 13.58 9.17
C LYS A 59 -20.49 13.90 10.51
N LEU A 60 -20.94 12.90 11.26
CA LEU A 60 -21.55 13.11 12.59
C LEU A 60 -20.53 13.45 13.69
N THR A 61 -19.24 13.20 13.48
CA THR A 61 -18.20 13.38 14.49
C THR A 61 -17.23 14.53 14.18
N GLY A 62 -17.37 15.16 13.01
CA GLY A 62 -16.39 16.14 12.49
C GLY A 62 -15.01 15.53 12.16
N LYS A 63 -14.86 14.21 12.29
CA LYS A 63 -13.63 13.47 12.01
C LYS A 63 -13.65 12.86 10.61
N ARG A 64 -12.47 12.82 9.98
CA ARG A 64 -12.26 12.28 8.64
C ARG A 64 -12.06 10.77 8.68
N PHE A 65 -12.54 10.08 7.65
CA PHE A 65 -12.27 8.67 7.43
C PHE A 65 -11.54 8.49 6.08
N LEU A 66 -10.41 7.80 6.09
CA LEU A 66 -9.63 7.54 4.89
C LEU A 66 -10.15 6.28 4.17
N SER A 67 -11.08 6.42 3.23
CA SER A 67 -11.62 5.28 2.47
C SER A 67 -10.55 4.41 1.80
N LYS A 68 -9.45 5.00 1.30
CA LYS A 68 -8.31 4.26 0.73
C LYS A 68 -7.48 3.48 1.76
N HIS A 69 -7.65 3.76 3.06
CA HIS A 69 -7.08 3.00 4.18
C HIS A 69 -8.18 2.29 4.97
N SER A 70 -9.27 1.92 4.30
CA SER A 70 -10.29 1.04 4.88
C SER A 70 -9.94 -0.43 4.63
N VAL A 71 -10.30 -1.29 5.58
CA VAL A 71 -10.11 -2.74 5.46
C VAL A 71 -10.79 -3.29 4.21
N SER A 72 -11.99 -2.79 3.89
CA SER A 72 -12.75 -3.18 2.69
C SER A 72 -12.02 -2.81 1.40
N TYR A 73 -11.49 -1.59 1.30
CA TYR A 73 -10.68 -1.18 0.15
C TYR A 73 -9.46 -2.09 0.00
N SER A 74 -8.74 -2.31 1.09
CA SER A 74 -7.52 -3.10 1.08
C SER A 74 -7.76 -4.55 0.65
N ARG A 75 -8.82 -5.21 1.16
CA ARG A 75 -9.22 -6.56 0.71
C ARG A 75 -9.55 -6.61 -0.79
N ILE A 76 -10.23 -5.59 -1.31
CA ILE A 76 -10.57 -5.52 -2.73
C ILE A 76 -9.28 -5.40 -3.57
N CYS A 77 -8.35 -4.52 -3.17
CA CYS A 77 -7.07 -4.34 -3.84
C CYS A 77 -6.23 -5.63 -3.78
N SER A 78 -6.07 -6.24 -2.61
CA SER A 78 -5.34 -7.51 -2.47
C SER A 78 -5.93 -8.63 -3.30
N LYS A 79 -7.27 -8.71 -3.43
CA LYS A 79 -7.92 -9.69 -4.33
C LYS A 79 -7.61 -9.41 -5.80
N TYR A 80 -7.56 -8.13 -6.20
CA TYR A 80 -7.15 -7.75 -7.55
C TYR A 80 -5.71 -8.15 -7.83
N VAL A 81 -4.77 -7.78 -6.95
CA VAL A 81 -3.34 -8.08 -7.09
C VAL A 81 -3.14 -9.60 -7.14
N ARG A 82 -3.76 -10.35 -6.23
CA ARG A 82 -3.69 -11.83 -6.21
C ARG A 82 -4.13 -12.45 -7.52
N ARG A 83 -5.20 -11.93 -8.14
CA ARG A 83 -5.67 -12.43 -9.43
C ARG A 83 -4.63 -12.19 -10.52
N LYS A 84 -4.04 -10.98 -10.57
CA LYS A 84 -2.99 -10.65 -11.55
C LYS A 84 -1.73 -11.49 -11.37
N LEU A 85 -1.33 -11.76 -10.12
CA LEU A 85 -0.24 -12.69 -9.79
C LEU A 85 -0.50 -14.15 -10.16
N ARG A 86 -1.75 -14.54 -10.44
CA ARG A 86 -2.12 -15.87 -10.93
C ARG A 86 -2.25 -15.95 -12.44
N GLU A 87 -2.59 -14.84 -13.08
CA GLU A 87 -2.69 -14.72 -14.54
C GLU A 87 -1.30 -14.71 -15.20
N ARG A 88 -0.23 -14.42 -14.45
CA ARG A 88 1.15 -14.31 -14.93
C ARG A 88 2.13 -14.89 -13.93
N GLU A 89 3.25 -15.42 -14.42
CA GLU A 89 4.33 -15.91 -13.57
C GLU A 89 5.28 -14.77 -13.22
N PHE A 90 5.33 -14.41 -11.94
CA PHE A 90 6.30 -13.46 -11.37
C PHE A 90 7.18 -14.16 -10.36
N ASP A 91 8.46 -13.81 -10.35
CA ASP A 91 9.46 -14.31 -9.39
C ASP A 91 9.49 -13.47 -8.12
N LEU A 92 9.15 -12.17 -8.21
CA LEU A 92 9.28 -11.20 -7.13
C LEU A 92 8.15 -10.16 -7.17
N VAL A 93 7.63 -9.81 -6.00
CA VAL A 93 6.73 -8.67 -5.80
C VAL A 93 7.50 -7.51 -5.18
N PHE A 94 7.57 -6.38 -5.86
CA PHE A 94 8.06 -5.13 -5.30
C PHE A 94 6.88 -4.17 -5.07
N ALA A 95 6.70 -3.73 -3.82
CA ALA A 95 5.51 -3.02 -3.38
C ALA A 95 5.87 -1.73 -2.61
N PRO A 96 6.35 -0.68 -3.30
CA PRO A 96 6.67 0.59 -2.66
C PRO A 96 5.40 1.36 -2.30
N ALA A 97 5.28 1.77 -1.04
CA ALA A 97 4.16 2.54 -0.49
C ALA A 97 2.77 1.97 -0.87
N ALA A 98 2.65 0.65 -0.87
CA ALA A 98 1.49 -0.08 -1.35
C ALA A 98 0.80 -0.89 -0.23
N SER A 99 0.84 -0.39 1.02
CA SER A 99 0.32 -1.10 2.20
C SER A 99 -1.13 -1.56 2.01
N ALA A 100 -1.98 -0.71 1.45
CA ALA A 100 -3.38 -1.03 1.20
C ALA A 100 -3.55 -2.16 0.17
N GLU A 101 -2.65 -2.29 -0.79
CA GLU A 101 -2.72 -3.28 -1.85
C GLU A 101 -2.25 -4.66 -1.38
N ILE A 102 -1.25 -4.69 -0.49
CA ILE A 102 -0.59 -5.94 -0.08
C ILE A 102 -1.08 -6.49 1.27
N ALA A 103 -1.71 -5.70 2.14
CA ALA A 103 -2.03 -6.11 3.51
C ALA A 103 -2.84 -7.42 3.63
N PHE A 104 -3.72 -7.74 2.68
CA PHE A 104 -4.47 -9.00 2.68
C PHE A 104 -4.06 -9.94 1.53
N LEU A 105 -2.90 -9.70 0.93
CA LEU A 105 -2.40 -10.50 -0.17
C LEU A 105 -1.92 -11.86 0.36
N LYS A 106 -2.40 -12.92 -0.27
CA LYS A 106 -1.90 -14.29 -0.05
C LYS A 106 -1.22 -14.74 -1.33
N THR A 107 0.09 -14.90 -1.28
CA THR A 107 0.92 -15.19 -2.45
C THR A 107 2.16 -16.00 -2.04
N ILE A 108 2.70 -16.78 -2.97
CA ILE A 108 3.92 -17.60 -2.74
C ILE A 108 5.19 -16.83 -3.08
N GLN A 109 5.07 -15.81 -3.94
CA GLN A 109 6.17 -14.99 -4.40
C GLN A 109 6.77 -14.21 -3.21
N PRO A 110 8.10 -14.18 -3.08
CA PRO A 110 8.74 -13.29 -2.12
C PRO A 110 8.35 -11.83 -2.40
N MET A 111 8.19 -11.06 -1.34
CA MET A 111 7.78 -9.66 -1.43
C MET A 111 8.78 -8.74 -0.74
N ILE A 112 9.14 -7.66 -1.43
CA ILE A 112 9.88 -6.53 -0.87
C ILE A 112 8.91 -5.37 -0.74
N HIS A 113 8.68 -4.92 0.50
CA HIS A 113 7.89 -3.74 0.79
C HIS A 113 8.83 -2.57 1.12
N LEU A 114 8.69 -1.46 0.40
CA LEU A 114 9.44 -0.24 0.64
C LEU A 114 8.47 0.82 1.18
N SER A 115 8.77 1.43 2.32
CA SER A 115 7.95 2.51 2.87
C SER A 115 8.81 3.67 3.38
N GLU A 116 8.38 4.91 3.11
CA GLU A 116 9.07 6.11 3.57
C GLU A 116 8.77 6.43 5.04
N ALA A 117 7.54 6.13 5.46
CA ALA A 117 7.03 6.33 6.80
C ALA A 117 5.90 5.33 7.06
N THR A 118 5.71 4.94 8.32
CA THR A 118 4.58 4.10 8.70
C THR A 118 3.29 4.92 8.76
N PHE A 119 2.13 4.26 8.75
CA PHE A 119 0.85 4.94 8.89
C PHE A 119 0.78 5.79 10.17
N ASN A 120 1.15 5.21 11.31
CA ASN A 120 1.22 5.87 12.61
C ASN A 120 2.03 7.19 12.59
N LEU A 121 3.21 7.20 11.97
CA LEU A 121 4.02 8.43 11.84
C LEU A 121 3.37 9.50 10.97
N MET A 122 2.50 9.11 10.02
CA MET A 122 1.80 10.08 9.18
C MET A 122 0.59 10.71 9.86
N VAL A 123 -0.02 10.04 10.85
CA VAL A 123 -1.21 10.54 11.56
C VAL A 123 -0.88 11.88 12.21
N ASP A 124 -1.68 12.90 11.89
CA ASP A 124 -1.56 14.29 12.33
C ASP A 124 -0.22 15.01 12.00
N TYR A 125 0.80 14.30 11.47
CA TYR A 125 2.02 14.90 10.92
C TYR A 125 1.83 15.43 9.50
N CYS A 126 1.12 14.68 8.65
CA CYS A 126 0.82 15.06 7.28
C CYS A 126 -0.65 15.46 7.15
N GLU A 127 -0.94 16.62 6.55
CA GLU A 127 -2.31 17.16 6.39
C GLU A 127 -3.31 16.14 5.79
N ARG A 128 -2.82 15.29 4.88
CA ARG A 128 -3.62 14.21 4.27
C ARG A 128 -4.13 13.20 5.31
N PHE A 129 -3.43 13.01 6.41
CA PHE A 129 -3.69 12.07 7.50
C PHE A 129 -4.06 12.77 8.82
N SER A 130 -4.40 14.07 8.77
CA SER A 130 -4.84 14.82 9.96
C SER A 130 -6.34 14.72 10.21
N ASN A 131 -6.73 14.88 11.49
CA ASN A 131 -8.12 14.91 11.96
C ASN A 131 -8.90 13.64 11.61
N LEU A 132 -8.27 12.48 11.77
CA LEU A 132 -8.88 11.18 11.50
C LEU A 132 -9.75 10.69 12.66
N SER A 133 -10.77 9.89 12.36
CA SER A 133 -11.53 9.18 13.40
C SER A 133 -10.68 8.05 14.00
N LYS A 134 -10.95 7.67 15.25
CA LYS A 134 -10.30 6.51 15.91
C LYS A 134 -10.37 5.26 15.03
N SER A 135 -11.54 4.97 14.47
CA SER A 135 -11.76 3.84 13.55
C SER A 135 -10.92 3.93 12.26
N SER A 136 -10.67 5.13 11.74
CA SER A 136 -9.79 5.30 10.56
C SER A 136 -8.33 5.07 10.93
N ILE A 137 -7.90 5.48 12.12
CA ILE A 137 -6.54 5.27 12.62
C ILE A 137 -6.31 3.77 12.86
N GLU A 138 -7.22 3.11 13.55
CA GLU A 138 -7.18 1.66 13.80
C GLU A 138 -7.13 0.87 12.50
N ALA A 139 -7.98 1.21 11.51
CA ALA A 139 -7.97 0.56 10.21
C ALA A 139 -6.64 0.77 9.46
N GLY A 140 -6.10 1.99 9.48
CA GLY A 140 -4.82 2.31 8.86
C GLY A 140 -3.66 1.54 9.49
N ASN A 141 -3.57 1.53 10.82
CA ASN A 141 -2.54 0.79 11.55
C ASN A 141 -2.66 -0.72 11.36
N LEU A 142 -3.88 -1.27 11.30
CA LEU A 142 -4.10 -2.68 10.98
C LEU A 142 -3.60 -3.04 9.58
N ILE A 143 -3.87 -2.19 8.59
CA ILE A 143 -3.42 -2.38 7.20
C ILE A 143 -1.90 -2.33 7.14
N GLU A 144 -1.28 -1.33 7.75
CA GLU A 144 0.18 -1.17 7.79
C GLU A 144 0.84 -2.39 8.45
N ARG A 145 0.36 -2.80 9.64
CA ARG A 145 0.87 -4.01 10.32
C ARG A 145 0.85 -5.22 9.41
N LYS A 146 -0.28 -5.44 8.73
CA LYS A 146 -0.44 -6.60 7.84
C LYS A 146 0.44 -6.52 6.60
N ALA A 147 0.64 -5.34 6.03
CA ALA A 147 1.54 -5.10 4.92
C ALA A 147 3.00 -5.41 5.31
N LEU A 148 3.41 -4.98 6.50
CA LEU A 148 4.72 -5.30 7.07
C LEU A 148 4.87 -6.82 7.29
N CYS A 149 3.86 -7.49 7.83
CA CYS A 149 3.93 -8.93 8.11
C CYS A 149 3.95 -9.83 6.86
N VAL A 150 3.36 -9.42 5.73
CA VAL A 150 3.37 -10.23 4.50
C VAL A 150 4.68 -10.07 3.71
N ALA A 151 5.42 -8.99 3.94
CA ALA A 151 6.67 -8.74 3.26
C ALA A 151 7.77 -9.68 3.76
N LYS A 152 8.54 -10.25 2.83
CA LYS A 152 9.74 -11.04 3.16
C LYS A 152 10.91 -10.14 3.56
N ARG A 153 10.99 -8.95 2.94
CA ARG A 153 11.94 -7.89 3.26
C ARG A 153 11.21 -6.56 3.37
N ILE A 154 11.54 -5.79 4.38
CA ILE A 154 11.03 -4.45 4.58
C ILE A 154 12.19 -3.48 4.41
N ARG A 155 12.02 -2.50 3.53
CA ARG A 155 12.97 -1.39 3.35
C ARG A 155 12.30 -0.10 3.77
N VAL A 156 13.05 0.71 4.51
CA VAL A 156 12.62 2.04 4.91
C VAL A 156 13.70 3.06 4.60
N SER A 157 13.28 4.31 4.37
CA SER A 157 14.20 5.41 4.02
C SER A 157 14.88 6.05 5.23
N SER A 158 14.47 5.73 6.46
CA SER A 158 15.02 6.36 7.67
C SER A 158 14.95 5.45 8.90
N HIS A 159 15.83 5.73 9.85
CA HIS A 159 15.85 5.08 11.16
C HIS A 159 14.61 5.44 12.01
N TRP A 160 13.97 6.59 11.71
CA TRP A 160 12.72 6.98 12.35
C TRP A 160 11.56 6.05 11.97
N ALA A 161 11.44 5.74 10.67
CA ALA A 161 10.48 4.77 10.18
C ALA A 161 10.77 3.36 10.71
N GLU A 162 12.04 2.96 10.78
CA GLU A 162 12.45 1.67 11.34
C GLU A 162 12.03 1.52 12.81
N LYS A 163 12.28 2.54 13.65
CA LYS A 163 11.86 2.55 15.05
C LYS A 163 10.35 2.46 15.19
N SER A 164 9.60 3.16 14.34
CA SER A 164 8.13 3.06 14.34
C SER A 164 7.63 1.66 14.00
N ILE A 165 8.24 0.97 13.03
CA ILE A 165 7.89 -0.42 12.69
C ILE A 165 8.00 -1.33 13.93
N LEU A 166 9.07 -1.19 14.71
CA LEU A 166 9.28 -1.96 15.92
C LEU A 166 8.31 -1.55 17.04
N ASN A 167 8.26 -0.26 17.35
CA ASN A 167 7.55 0.25 18.52
C ASN A 167 6.02 0.22 18.34
N ASP A 168 5.53 0.59 17.17
CA ASP A 168 4.09 0.79 16.92
C ASP A 168 3.42 -0.47 16.37
N TYR A 169 4.18 -1.35 15.71
CA TYR A 169 3.62 -2.54 15.04
C TYR A 169 4.18 -3.87 15.54
N SER A 170 5.21 -3.83 16.39
CA SER A 170 5.90 -5.01 16.93
C SER A 170 6.38 -5.95 15.82
N VAL A 171 6.81 -5.40 14.69
CA VAL A 171 7.39 -6.15 13.58
C VAL A 171 8.90 -5.94 13.61
N PRO A 172 9.73 -7.00 13.68
CA PRO A 172 11.18 -6.86 13.61
C PRO A 172 11.59 -6.40 12.20
N SER A 173 12.61 -5.57 12.10
CA SER A 173 13.23 -5.26 10.80
C SER A 173 13.83 -6.55 10.21
N ARG A 174 13.45 -6.87 8.96
CA ARG A 174 13.86 -8.07 8.24
C ARG A 174 14.14 -7.77 6.78
#